data_AF-A0A9P5CL83-F1
#
_entry.id   AF-A0A9P5CL83-F1
#
_cell.length_a   1.000
_cell.length_b   1.000
_cell.length_c   1.000
_cell.angle_alpha   90.00
_cell.angle_beta   90.00
_cell.angle_gamma   90.00
#
_symmetry.space_group_name_H-M   'P 1'
#
loop_
_entity.id
_entity.type
_entity.pdbx_description
1 polymer ?
#
loop_
_entity_poly.entity_id
_entity_poly.type
_entity_poly.pdbx_seq_one_letter_code
_entity_poly.pdbx_strand_id
1 'polypeptide(L)'
;FKYLPLDHKKSEIRLLTLIPSSDPCGPIHCSLNHASLDDEPPFEALSYVWGPTNPTHDIFIDGTKFVVGPNLHAALRGLRQRKKPRTVWADAICINQQDKSDQAYQVPLMGRLYTVARTTVIWFGESNEEVDALAAYLSTHGSGRSLV
;
A
#
# COMPACT_ATOMS: atom_id res chain seq x y z
N PHE A 1 17.28 1.63 -1.05
CA PHE A 1 16.52 0.97 -2.13
C PHE A 1 16.63 1.84 -3.39
N LYS A 2 16.64 1.25 -4.59
CA LYS A 2 16.72 2.00 -5.85
C LYS A 2 15.52 1.64 -6.73
N TYR A 3 14.74 2.63 -7.13
CA TYR A 3 13.63 2.44 -8.05
C TYR A 3 14.14 2.14 -9.47
N LEU A 4 13.45 1.22 -10.15
CA LEU A 4 13.57 1.04 -11.59
C LEU A 4 12.59 2.00 -12.30
N PRO A 5 12.96 2.57 -13.46
CA PRO A 5 12.10 3.46 -14.22
C PRO A 5 10.89 2.71 -14.79
N LEU A 6 9.72 3.34 -14.79
CA LEU A 6 8.49 2.79 -15.36
C LEU A 6 8.44 3.04 -16.88
N ASP A 7 7.83 2.12 -17.62
CA ASP A 7 7.50 2.34 -19.03
C ASP A 7 6.20 3.16 -19.14
N HIS A 8 6.33 4.45 -19.44
CA HIS A 8 5.20 5.37 -19.56
C HIS A 8 4.25 5.03 -20.72
N LYS A 9 4.68 4.20 -21.69
CA LYS A 9 3.84 3.79 -22.83
C LYS A 9 2.90 2.63 -22.48
N LYS A 10 3.14 1.96 -21.35
CA LYS A 10 2.41 0.74 -20.94
C LYS A 10 1.57 0.94 -19.69
N SER A 11 1.28 2.19 -19.31
CA SER A 11 0.54 2.48 -18.07
C SER A 11 1.16 1.77 -16.85
N GLU A 12 2.49 1.64 -16.81
CA GLU A 12 3.16 0.87 -15.75
C GLU A 12 3.00 1.55 -14.40
N ILE A 13 2.78 0.72 -13.39
CA ILE A 13 2.74 1.07 -11.97
C ILE A 13 3.64 0.10 -11.20
N ARG A 14 3.96 0.45 -9.95
CA ARG A 14 4.64 -0.46 -9.03
C ARG A 14 3.63 -1.06 -8.07
N LEU A 15 3.74 -2.35 -7.79
CA LEU A 15 2.92 -3.06 -6.82
C LEU A 15 3.80 -3.65 -5.72
N LEU A 16 3.40 -3.42 -4.47
CA LEU A 16 4.11 -3.89 -3.28
C LEU A 16 3.51 -5.23 -2.85
N THR A 17 4.32 -6.29 -2.82
CA THR A 17 3.90 -7.58 -2.28
C THR A 17 4.45 -7.74 -0.86
N LEU A 18 3.55 -7.76 0.12
CA LEU A 18 3.86 -8.08 1.51
C LEU A 18 4.18 -9.56 1.64
N ILE A 19 5.37 -9.89 2.16
CA ILE A 19 5.81 -11.26 2.41
C ILE A 19 5.18 -11.75 3.73
N PRO A 20 4.59 -12.95 3.77
CA PRO A 20 3.96 -13.48 4.98
C PRO A 20 4.98 -13.78 6.08
N SER A 21 4.54 -13.70 7.34
CA SER A 21 5.34 -14.05 8.51
C SER A 21 4.48 -14.64 9.62
N SER A 22 4.95 -15.71 10.27
CA SER A 22 4.33 -16.27 11.47
C SER A 22 4.55 -15.39 12.72
N ASP A 23 5.60 -14.56 12.71
CA ASP A 23 5.90 -13.60 13.75
C ASP A 23 5.22 -12.24 13.41
N PRO A 24 4.18 -11.81 14.15
CA PRO A 24 3.49 -10.55 13.91
C PRO A 24 4.35 -9.32 14.27
N CYS A 25 5.32 -9.45 15.16
CA CYS A 25 6.19 -8.35 15.60
C CYS A 25 7.47 -8.24 14.75
N GLY A 26 7.83 -9.32 14.05
CA GLY A 26 9.01 -9.39 13.20
C GLY A 26 9.03 -8.38 12.04
N PRO A 27 10.21 -8.13 11.45
CA PRO A 27 10.43 -7.13 10.40
C PRO A 27 9.50 -7.34 9.20
N ILE A 28 9.04 -6.24 8.59
CA ILE A 28 8.20 -6.30 7.39
C ILE A 28 9.11 -6.45 6.17
N HIS A 29 8.94 -7.56 5.47
CA HIS A 29 9.60 -7.82 4.19
C HIS A 29 8.59 -7.67 3.06
N CYS A 30 9.03 -7.05 1.97
CA CYS A 30 8.25 -6.80 0.78
C CYS A 30 9.08 -7.06 -0.48
N SER A 31 8.39 -7.28 -1.61
CA SER A 31 8.97 -7.11 -2.94
C SER A 31 8.22 -6.04 -3.72
N LEU A 32 8.92 -5.29 -4.57
CA LEU A 32 8.32 -4.25 -5.40
C LEU A 32 8.45 -4.64 -6.88
N ASN A 33 7.31 -4.84 -7.55
CA ASN A 33 7.28 -5.32 -8.93
C ASN A 33 6.55 -4.33 -9.83
N HIS A 34 6.97 -4.24 -11.09
CA HIS A 34 6.24 -3.45 -12.10
C HIS A 34 5.06 -4.26 -12.64
N ALA A 35 3.97 -3.58 -12.95
CA ALA A 35 2.82 -4.14 -13.63
C ALA A 35 2.17 -3.07 -14.51
N SER A 36 1.59 -3.46 -15.64
CA SER A 36 0.79 -2.56 -16.47
C SER A 36 -0.64 -2.52 -15.95
N LEU A 37 -1.26 -1.34 -15.83
CA LEU A 37 -2.71 -1.24 -15.60
C LEU A 37 -3.54 -1.78 -16.77
N ASP A 38 -2.96 -1.92 -17.96
CA ASP A 38 -3.63 -2.44 -19.16
C ASP A 38 -3.78 -3.98 -19.11
N ASP A 39 -2.96 -4.66 -18.30
CA ASP A 39 -3.04 -6.11 -18.07
C ASP A 39 -3.99 -6.50 -16.91
N GLU A 40 -4.70 -5.52 -16.33
CA GLU A 40 -5.61 -5.69 -15.18
C GLU A 40 -5.02 -6.54 -14.03
N PRO A 41 -3.86 -6.17 -13.48
CA PRO A 41 -3.18 -6.97 -12.48
C PRO A 41 -4.02 -7.07 -11.19
N PRO A 42 -4.02 -8.21 -10.49
CA PRO A 42 -4.75 -8.34 -9.23
C PRO A 42 -3.98 -7.67 -8.09
N PHE A 43 -4.50 -6.56 -7.57
CA PHE A 43 -3.97 -5.89 -6.37
C PHE A 43 -5.08 -5.22 -5.57
N GLU A 44 -4.75 -4.79 -4.35
CA GLU A 44 -5.61 -3.97 -3.51
C GLU A 44 -5.05 -2.56 -3.39
N ALA A 45 -5.87 -1.53 -3.50
CA ALA A 45 -5.43 -0.15 -3.25
C ALA A 45 -5.48 0.14 -1.75
N LEU A 46 -4.40 0.67 -1.18
CA LEU A 46 -4.34 1.06 0.23
C LEU A 46 -4.62 2.56 0.37
N SER A 47 -5.71 2.88 1.05
CA SER A 47 -6.06 4.23 1.48
C SER A 47 -5.79 4.37 2.98
N TYR A 48 -4.96 5.33 3.36
CA TYR A 48 -4.56 5.55 4.75
C TYR A 48 -4.23 7.02 4.96
N VAL A 49 -4.38 7.50 6.19
CA VAL A 49 -3.98 8.86 6.54
C VAL A 49 -2.46 8.93 6.59
N TRP A 50 -1.88 9.90 5.87
CA TRP A 50 -0.45 10.15 5.95
C TRP A 50 -0.10 10.65 7.35
N GLY A 51 0.90 10.02 7.97
CA GLY A 51 1.35 10.36 9.32
C GLY A 51 2.30 11.56 9.34
N PRO A 52 2.99 11.78 10.47
CA PRO A 52 4.05 12.79 10.59
C PRO A 52 5.04 12.69 9.43
N THR A 53 5.55 13.84 8.97
CA THR A 53 6.44 13.95 7.80
C THR A 53 7.80 13.29 7.99
N ASN A 54 8.15 12.90 9.22
CA ASN A 54 9.41 12.23 9.51
C ASN A 54 9.18 10.71 9.53
N PRO A 55 9.56 9.99 8.46
CA PRO A 55 9.48 8.54 8.44
C PRO A 55 10.48 7.98 9.47
N THR A 56 10.01 7.07 10.32
CA THR A 56 10.76 6.54 11.48
C THR A 56 10.83 5.03 11.53
N HIS A 57 10.10 4.33 10.65
CA HIS A 57 9.93 2.88 10.74
C HIS A 57 10.57 2.16 9.55
N ASP A 58 11.28 1.09 9.86
CA ASP A 58 12.02 0.31 8.89
C ASP A 58 11.17 -0.82 8.30
N ILE A 59 11.21 -0.94 6.98
CA ILE A 59 10.80 -2.12 6.23
C ILE A 59 11.93 -2.55 5.29
N PHE A 60 11.81 -3.74 4.70
CA PHE A 60 12.79 -4.28 3.76
C PHE A 60 12.12 -4.57 2.42
N ILE A 61 12.51 -3.84 1.38
CA ILE A 61 12.06 -4.06 0.01
C ILE A 61 13.19 -4.74 -0.74
N ASP A 62 12.96 -5.97 -1.21
CA ASP A 62 13.95 -6.79 -1.92
C ASP A 62 15.29 -6.89 -1.15
N GLY A 63 15.18 -7.13 0.16
CA GLY A 63 16.32 -7.21 1.09
C GLY A 63 16.97 -5.87 1.45
N THR A 64 16.56 -4.77 0.82
CA THR A 64 17.12 -3.45 1.08
C THR A 64 16.25 -2.66 2.06
N LYS A 65 16.88 -2.04 3.06
CA LYS A 65 16.23 -1.16 4.02
C LYS A 65 15.52 0.01 3.32
N PHE A 66 14.28 0.28 3.74
CA PHE A 66 13.44 1.40 3.30
C PHE A 66 12.68 1.96 4.50
N VAL A 67 12.55 3.28 4.61
CA VAL A 67 11.92 3.93 5.77
C VAL A 67 10.55 4.46 5.39
N VAL A 68 9.54 4.17 6.20
CA VAL A 68 8.15 4.60 6.02
C VAL A 68 7.64 5.37 7.23
N GLY A 69 6.55 6.12 7.02
CA GLY A 69 5.81 6.77 8.11
C GLY A 69 5.10 5.75 9.02
N PRO A 70 4.81 6.12 10.27
CA PRO A 70 4.21 5.21 11.26
C PRO A 70 2.85 4.66 10.81
N ASN A 71 2.00 5.48 10.18
CA ASN A 71 0.68 5.05 9.73
C ASN A 71 0.77 3.99 8.63
N LEU A 72 1.68 4.18 7.65
CA LEU A 72 1.90 3.18 6.62
C LEU A 72 2.50 1.91 7.20
N HIS A 73 3.46 2.03 8.11
CA HIS A 73 4.04 0.85 8.79
C HIS A 73 2.97 0.05 9.53
N ALA A 74 2.11 0.71 10.31
CA ALA A 74 1.00 0.08 11.01
C ALA A 74 0.02 -0.61 10.04
N ALA A 75 -0.37 0.08 8.96
CA ALA A 75 -1.22 -0.48 7.92
C ALA A 75 -0.61 -1.73 7.28
N LEU A 76 0.64 -1.67 6.83
CA LEU A 76 1.32 -2.82 6.22
C LEU A 76 1.43 -3.99 7.22
N ARG A 77 1.66 -3.70 8.50
CA ARG A 77 1.71 -4.73 9.56
C ARG A 77 0.36 -5.39 9.78
N GLY A 78 -0.72 -4.62 9.89
CA GLY A 78 -2.08 -5.15 10.03
C GLY A 78 -2.52 -5.96 8.81
N LEU A 79 -2.11 -5.55 7.61
CA LEU A 79 -2.43 -6.25 6.36
C LEU A 79 -1.60 -7.52 6.13
N ARG A 80 -0.43 -7.66 6.77
CA ARG A 80 0.49 -8.79 6.59
C ARG A 80 -0.12 -10.07 7.14
N GLN A 81 -0.32 -11.04 6.25
CA GLN A 81 -0.89 -12.33 6.62
C GLN A 81 0.17 -13.33 7.10
N ARG A 82 -0.24 -14.33 7.87
CA ARG A 82 0.69 -15.34 8.43
C ARG A 82 1.24 -16.32 7.39
N LYS A 83 0.48 -16.60 6.32
CA LYS A 83 0.77 -17.71 5.40
C LYS A 83 0.77 -17.35 3.91
N LYS A 84 0.11 -16.26 3.51
CA LYS A 84 -0.05 -15.90 2.10
C LYS A 84 0.50 -14.50 1.85
N PRO A 85 1.19 -14.29 0.72
CA PRO A 85 1.57 -12.94 0.32
C PRO A 85 0.32 -12.12 0.00
N ARG A 86 0.46 -10.81 0.13
CA ARG A 86 -0.61 -9.86 -0.17
C ARG A 86 -0.08 -8.71 -1.00
N THR A 87 -0.65 -8.51 -2.18
CA THR A 87 -0.22 -7.46 -3.11
C THR A 87 -1.10 -6.23 -2.94
N VAL A 88 -0.46 -5.11 -2.64
CA VAL A 88 -1.10 -3.82 -2.39
C VAL A 88 -0.43 -2.72 -3.21
N TRP A 89 -1.18 -1.68 -3.54
CA TRP A 89 -0.63 -0.41 -4.00
C TRP A 89 -0.71 0.60 -2.86
N ALA A 90 0.44 1.16 -2.47
CA ALA A 90 0.56 2.19 -1.46
C ALA A 90 1.39 3.35 -2.02
N ASP A 91 0.76 4.52 -2.19
CA ASP A 91 1.34 5.71 -2.85
C ASP A 91 2.76 6.07 -2.41
N ALA A 92 3.04 6.09 -1.10
CA ALA A 92 4.33 6.49 -0.54
C ALA A 92 5.49 5.52 -0.86
N ILE A 93 5.19 4.30 -1.33
CA ILE A 93 6.20 3.30 -1.75
C ILE A 93 6.12 3.04 -3.26
N CYS A 94 4.92 2.98 -3.84
CA CYS A 94 4.76 2.60 -5.24
C CYS A 94 5.12 3.77 -6.19
N ILE A 95 5.01 5.00 -5.70
CA ILE A 95 5.49 6.21 -6.36
C ILE A 95 6.82 6.61 -5.73
N ASN A 96 7.83 6.87 -6.56
CA ASN A 96 9.09 7.41 -6.10
C ASN A 96 8.91 8.87 -5.67
N GLN A 97 8.68 9.07 -4.37
CA GLN A 97 8.41 10.39 -3.77
C GLN A 97 9.58 11.40 -3.93
N GLN A 98 10.78 10.93 -4.26
CA GLN A 98 11.95 11.77 -4.50
C GLN A 98 12.11 12.18 -5.97
N ASP A 99 11.33 11.59 -6.89
CA ASP A 99 11.36 11.89 -8.32
C ASP A 99 10.08 12.59 -8.76
N LYS A 100 10.22 13.84 -9.20
CA LYS A 100 9.09 14.65 -9.66
C LYS A 100 8.53 14.19 -11.00
N SER A 101 9.34 13.55 -11.84
CA SER A 101 8.86 12.99 -13.10
C SER A 101 7.98 11.75 -12.86
N ASP A 102 8.39 10.90 -11.91
CA ASP A 102 7.62 9.73 -11.49
C ASP A 102 6.28 10.14 -10.85
N GLN A 103 6.30 11.15 -9.96
CA GLN A 103 5.06 11.73 -9.41
C GLN A 103 4.14 12.29 -10.50
N ALA A 104 4.68 13.10 -11.43
CA ALA A 104 3.90 13.71 -12.49
C ALA A 104 3.25 12.67 -13.42
N TYR A 105 3.87 11.49 -13.56
CA TYR A 105 3.33 10.39 -14.33
C TYR A 105 2.32 9.54 -13.55
N GLN A 106 2.62 9.18 -12.29
CA GLN A 106 1.80 8.25 -11.50
C GLN A 106 0.54 8.91 -10.89
N VAL A 107 0.62 10.17 -10.45
CA VAL A 107 -0.52 10.84 -9.80
C VAL A 107 -1.76 10.92 -10.70
N PRO A 108 -1.65 11.27 -12.00
CA PRO A 108 -2.79 11.22 -12.92
C PRO A 108 -3.42 9.83 -13.08
N LEU A 109 -2.67 8.75 -12.85
CA LEU A 109 -3.18 7.37 -12.96
C LEU A 109 -4.00 6.92 -11.76
N MET A 110 -3.96 7.65 -10.63
CA MET A 110 -4.60 7.21 -9.38
C MET A 110 -6.10 6.94 -9.54
N GLY A 111 -6.84 7.76 -10.29
CA GLY A 111 -8.27 7.52 -10.52
C GLY A 111 -8.54 6.15 -11.15
N ARG A 112 -7.77 5.80 -12.19
CA ARG A 112 -7.85 4.49 -12.85
C ARG A 112 -7.40 3.39 -11.90
N LEU A 113 -6.31 3.59 -11.18
CA LEU A 113 -5.75 2.62 -10.24
C LEU A 113 -6.75 2.20 -9.16
N TYR A 114 -7.42 3.16 -8.51
CA TYR A 114 -8.45 2.87 -7.52
C TYR A 114 -9.68 2.21 -8.15
N THR A 115 -9.99 2.52 -9.42
CA THR A 115 -11.12 1.93 -10.14
C THR A 115 -10.87 0.46 -10.48
N VAL A 116 -9.65 0.10 -10.90
CA VAL A 116 -9.32 -1.28 -11.33
C VAL A 116 -8.77 -2.15 -10.21
N ALA A 117 -8.45 -1.58 -9.05
CA ALA A 117 -8.06 -2.36 -7.88
C ALA A 117 -9.18 -3.35 -7.52
N ARG A 118 -8.80 -4.57 -7.14
CA ARG A 118 -9.77 -5.61 -6.72
C ARG A 118 -10.65 -5.12 -5.57
N THR A 119 -10.03 -4.42 -4.64
CA THR A 119 -10.67 -3.78 -3.48
C THR A 119 -9.82 -2.59 -3.04
N THR A 120 -10.45 -1.57 -2.47
CA THR A 120 -9.77 -0.54 -1.69
C THR A 120 -9.83 -0.90 -0.21
N VAL A 121 -8.67 -1.01 0.42
CA VAL A 121 -8.53 -1.18 1.87
C VAL A 121 -8.38 0.21 2.47
N ILE A 122 -9.30 0.59 3.34
CA ILE A 122 -9.23 1.85 4.09
C ILE A 122 -8.68 1.54 5.49
N TRP A 123 -7.54 2.14 5.82
CA TRP A 123 -6.88 2.00 7.12
C TRP A 123 -7.13 3.23 7.98
N PHE A 124 -7.85 3.03 9.09
CA PHE A 124 -8.22 4.10 10.02
C PHE A 124 -7.25 4.28 11.19
N GLY A 125 -6.28 3.38 11.35
CA GLY A 125 -5.40 3.31 12.52
C GLY A 125 -5.56 1.98 13.25
N GLU A 126 -4.87 1.83 14.37
CA GLU A 126 -5.08 0.70 15.27
C GLU A 126 -6.50 0.77 15.87
N SER A 127 -7.12 -0.40 16.07
CA SER A 127 -8.49 -0.49 16.61
C SER A 127 -8.60 0.24 17.94
N ASN A 128 -9.57 1.14 18.02
CA ASN A 128 -10.04 1.79 19.23
C ASN A 128 -11.55 1.99 19.11
N GLU A 129 -12.22 2.43 20.18
CA GLU A 129 -13.69 2.55 20.19
C GLU A 129 -14.24 3.40 19.03
N GLU A 130 -13.52 4.45 18.63
CA GLU A 130 -13.92 5.34 17.52
C GLU A 130 -13.72 4.69 16.15
N VAL A 131 -12.57 4.02 15.95
CA VAL A 131 -12.24 3.28 14.73
C VAL A 131 -13.19 2.10 14.54
N ASP A 132 -13.53 1.40 15.61
CA ASP A 132 -14.46 0.26 15.59
C ASP A 132 -15.89 0.72 15.27
N ALA A 133 -16.32 1.84 15.87
CA ALA A 133 -17.62 2.45 15.56
C ALA A 133 -17.69 2.92 14.10
N LEU A 134 -16.63 3.54 13.58
CA LEU A 134 -16.54 3.98 12.19
C LEU A 134 -16.51 2.79 11.22
N ALA A 135 -15.76 1.74 11.54
CA ALA A 135 -15.72 0.51 10.75
C ALA A 135 -17.10 -0.18 10.71
N ALA A 136 -17.83 -0.20 11.82
CA ALA A 136 -19.20 -0.72 11.89
C ALA A 136 -20.18 0.13 11.05
N TYR A 137 -20.06 1.47 11.11
CA TYR A 137 -20.87 2.37 10.30
C TYR A 137 -20.62 2.17 8.80
N LEU A 138 -19.36 2.06 8.38
CA LEU A 138 -19.00 1.84 6.98
C LEU A 138 -19.35 0.43 6.50
N SER A 139 -19.31 -0.58 7.37
CA SER A 139 -19.75 -1.93 7.01
C SER A 139 -21.26 -2.04 6.83
N THR A 140 -22.03 -1.13 7.44
CA THR A 140 -23.49 -1.09 7.33
C THR A 140 -23.99 -0.16 6.21
N HIS A 141 -23.23 0.88 5.86
CA HIS A 141 -23.67 1.92 4.92
C HIS A 141 -22.72 2.15 3.72
N GLY A 142 -21.55 1.51 3.68
CA GLY A 142 -20.53 1.69 2.64
C GLY A 142 -20.46 0.52 1.66
N SER A 143 -20.18 0.81 0.39
CA SER A 143 -19.97 -0.20 -0.67
C SER A 143 -18.56 -0.83 -0.64
N GLY A 144 -17.74 -0.55 0.37
CA GLY A 144 -16.34 -0.99 0.48
C GLY A 144 -16.11 -1.93 1.66
N ARG A 145 -15.19 -2.89 1.50
CA ARG A 145 -14.86 -3.86 2.56
C ARG A 145 -13.84 -3.24 3.53
N SER A 146 -14.31 -2.82 4.70
CA SER A 146 -13.44 -2.39 5.81
C SER A 146 -12.68 -3.61 6.36
N LEU A 147 -11.38 -3.45 6.61
CA LEU A 147 -10.57 -4.42 7.32
C LEU A 147 -9.96 -3.70 8.51
N VAL A 148 -10.49 -4.01 9.69
CA VAL A 148 -9.88 -3.72 10.99
C VAL A 148 -8.84 -4.82 11.27
#